data_AF-A0A7V2AC97-F1
#
_entry.id   AF-A0A7V2AC97-F1
#
_cell.length_a   1.000
_cell.length_b   1.000
_cell.length_c   1.000
_cell.angle_alpha   90.00
_cell.angle_beta   90.00
_cell.angle_gamma   90.00
#
_symmetry.space_group_name_H-M   'P 1'
#
loop_
_entity.id
_entity.type
_entity.pdbx_description
1 polymer ?
#
loop_
_entity_poly.entity_id
_entity_poly.type
_entity_poly.pdbx_seq_one_letter_code
_entity_poly.pdbx_strand_id
1 'polypeptide(L)'
;CYDKELESAGEIRAVCWELESSGEKARKRFDDILEAVRWARSEHEDQVSAMAKTIGQHIGGAIDFIDRSAGDKNLARCPRLDFWTKILAKLGGRLTWVTEHVQKTVDRAKTYIYNQVVPSLAMLHEALTPERFWSWLEKTTLDGLDRLRAVHHRAIAAYKVDEAAGLAYTGDMLPMFDAFRRENAPPPLTPEEMERFCL
;
A
#
# COMPACT_ATOMS: atom_id res chain seq x y z
N CYS A 1 -8.16 7.76 -14.53
CA CYS A 1 -8.72 7.69 -15.90
C CYS A 1 -9.78 8.75 -16.01
N TYR A 2 -9.69 9.64 -16.99
CA TYR A 2 -10.65 10.72 -17.19
C TYR A 2 -10.82 11.05 -18.67
N ASP A 3 -11.90 11.75 -19.00
CA ASP A 3 -12.15 12.28 -20.33
C ASP A 3 -11.26 13.50 -20.58
N LYS A 4 -10.30 13.36 -21.50
CA LYS A 4 -9.35 14.44 -21.80
C LYS A 4 -10.01 15.53 -22.63
N GLU A 5 -11.08 15.22 -23.37
CA GLU A 5 -11.80 16.20 -24.17
C GLU A 5 -12.46 17.25 -23.26
N LEU A 6 -13.07 16.79 -22.17
CA LEU A 6 -13.66 17.68 -21.17
C LEU A 6 -12.60 18.49 -20.43
N GLU A 7 -11.48 17.86 -20.04
CA GLU A 7 -10.42 18.55 -19.30
C GLU A 7 -9.68 19.57 -20.17
N SER A 8 -9.47 19.28 -21.44
CA SER A 8 -8.77 20.15 -22.39
C SER A 8 -9.71 21.09 -23.14
N ALA A 9 -10.96 21.28 -22.67
CA ALA A 9 -11.97 22.11 -23.33
C ALA A 9 -12.15 21.84 -24.85
N GLY A 10 -12.08 20.56 -25.25
CA GLY A 10 -12.29 20.11 -26.63
C GLY A 10 -11.03 19.97 -27.48
N GLU A 11 -9.85 20.38 -27.00
CA GLU A 11 -8.60 20.31 -27.78
C GLU A 11 -8.12 18.88 -28.06
N ILE A 12 -8.30 17.96 -27.11
CA ILE A 12 -7.77 16.60 -27.17
C ILE A 12 -8.92 15.62 -26.98
N ARG A 13 -9.37 15.01 -28.08
CA ARG A 13 -10.38 13.95 -28.04
C ARG A 13 -9.75 12.60 -27.68
N ALA A 14 -9.54 12.37 -26.39
CA ALA A 14 -8.97 11.12 -25.90
C ALA A 14 -9.47 10.77 -24.49
N VAL A 15 -9.28 9.51 -24.10
CA VAL A 15 -9.37 9.09 -22.70
C VAL A 15 -7.96 9.08 -22.12
N CYS A 16 -7.74 9.82 -21.04
CA CYS A 16 -6.44 9.89 -20.37
C CYS A 16 -6.31 8.81 -19.30
N TRP A 17 -5.20 8.07 -19.35
CA TRP A 17 -4.84 7.03 -18.39
C TRP A 17 -3.51 7.42 -17.77
N GLU A 18 -3.48 7.52 -16.44
CA GLU A 18 -2.32 7.98 -15.70
C GLU A 18 -1.93 6.94 -14.64
N LEU A 19 -0.62 6.83 -14.41
CA LEU A 19 -0.05 5.97 -13.40
C LEU A 19 0.96 6.77 -12.57
N GLU A 20 0.58 7.10 -11.35
CA GLU A 20 1.48 7.74 -10.40
C GLU A 20 2.39 6.70 -9.74
N SER A 21 3.66 7.07 -9.56
CA SER A 21 4.69 6.21 -8.98
C SER A 21 5.59 7.04 -8.08
N SER A 22 6.01 6.49 -6.95
CA SER A 22 6.95 7.15 -6.04
C SER A 22 8.06 6.20 -5.57
N GLY A 23 9.14 6.79 -5.04
CA GLY A 23 10.27 6.06 -4.46
C GLY A 23 10.91 5.05 -5.41
N GLU A 24 11.20 3.86 -4.90
CA GLU A 24 11.84 2.78 -5.65
C GLU A 24 11.04 2.34 -6.89
N LYS A 25 9.70 2.39 -6.80
CA LYS A 25 8.82 2.06 -7.93
C LYS A 25 8.94 3.09 -9.05
N ALA A 26 9.03 4.38 -8.73
CA ALA A 26 9.24 5.40 -9.76
C ALA A 26 10.58 5.19 -10.48
N ARG A 27 11.65 4.94 -9.72
CA ARG A 27 12.99 4.69 -10.26
C ARG A 27 13.00 3.50 -11.23
N LYS A 28 12.47 2.35 -10.81
CA LYS A 28 12.42 1.14 -11.66
C LYS A 28 11.65 1.37 -12.97
N ARG A 29 10.50 2.07 -12.93
CA ARG A 29 9.71 2.42 -14.13
C ARG A 29 10.53 3.29 -15.08
N PHE A 30 11.24 4.26 -14.52
CA PHE A 30 12.09 5.15 -15.30
C PHE A 30 13.25 4.39 -15.94
N ASP A 31 13.87 3.46 -15.21
CA ASP A 31 14.94 2.60 -15.72
C ASP A 31 14.43 1.72 -16.88
N ASP A 32 13.26 1.07 -16.72
CA ASP A 32 12.63 0.27 -17.78
C ASP A 32 12.38 1.10 -19.07
N ILE A 33 11.91 2.35 -18.91
CA ILE A 33 11.71 3.28 -20.04
C ILE A 33 13.04 3.64 -20.71
N LEU A 34 14.08 3.92 -19.92
CA LEU A 34 15.41 4.25 -20.45
C LEU A 34 16.03 3.06 -21.19
N GLU A 35 15.88 1.84 -20.68
CA GLU A 35 16.35 0.63 -21.33
C GLU A 35 15.66 0.42 -22.68
N ALA A 36 14.34 0.60 -22.75
CA ALA A 36 13.60 0.51 -24.01
C ALA A 36 14.07 1.54 -25.04
N VAL A 37 14.31 2.79 -24.63
CA VAL A 37 14.82 3.85 -25.52
C VAL A 37 16.25 3.55 -25.99
N ARG A 38 17.11 3.04 -25.11
CA ARG A 38 18.49 2.66 -25.46
C ARG A 38 18.52 1.52 -26.46
N TRP A 39 17.69 0.50 -26.25
CA TRP A 39 17.54 -0.63 -27.17
C TRP A 39 17.01 -0.16 -28.54
N ALA A 40 15.95 0.65 -28.56
CA ALA A 40 15.44 1.19 -29.82
C ALA A 40 16.50 2.00 -30.58
N ARG A 41 17.34 2.75 -29.86
CA ARG A 41 18.46 3.48 -30.47
C ARG A 41 19.50 2.54 -31.08
N SER A 42 19.86 1.43 -30.41
CA SER A 42 20.86 0.49 -30.93
C SER A 42 20.36 -0.26 -32.16
N GLU A 43 19.05 -0.52 -32.24
CA GLU A 43 18.40 -1.19 -33.38
C GLU A 43 17.97 -0.21 -34.49
N HIS A 44 18.32 1.08 -34.40
CA HIS A 44 17.87 2.13 -35.32
C HIS A 44 16.34 2.23 -35.46
N GLU A 45 15.60 1.90 -34.40
CA GLU A 45 14.14 2.03 -34.31
C GLU A 45 13.69 3.39 -33.77
N ASP A 46 12.38 3.66 -33.85
CA ASP A 46 11.77 4.87 -33.30
C ASP A 46 11.75 4.85 -31.75
N GLN A 47 12.66 5.65 -31.18
CA GLN A 47 12.80 5.86 -29.73
C GLN A 47 11.51 6.40 -29.09
N VAL A 48 10.73 7.24 -29.79
CA VAL A 48 9.49 7.81 -29.25
C VAL A 48 8.43 6.73 -29.13
N SER A 49 8.25 5.92 -30.17
CA SER A 49 7.34 4.77 -30.10
C SER A 49 7.75 3.77 -29.03
N ALA A 50 9.05 3.48 -28.85
CA ALA A 50 9.52 2.56 -27.81
C ALA A 50 9.22 3.09 -26.40
N MET A 51 9.47 4.38 -26.16
CA MET A 51 9.10 5.06 -24.92
C MET A 51 7.59 4.99 -24.67
N ALA A 52 6.78 5.37 -25.66
CA ALA A 52 5.32 5.39 -25.54
C ALA A 52 4.73 4.00 -25.28
N LYS A 53 5.25 2.96 -25.97
CA LYS A 53 4.86 1.56 -25.73
C LYS A 53 5.19 1.13 -24.31
N THR A 54 6.40 1.42 -23.82
CA THR A 54 6.82 1.02 -22.46
C THR A 54 6.00 1.72 -21.37
N ILE A 55 5.73 3.01 -21.52
CA ILE A 55 4.80 3.76 -20.64
C ILE A 55 3.41 3.10 -20.67
N GLY A 56 2.91 2.80 -21.86
CA GLY A 56 1.63 2.12 -22.06
C GLY A 56 1.58 0.75 -21.38
N GLN A 57 2.63 -0.05 -21.50
CA GLN A 57 2.75 -1.37 -20.86
C GLN A 57 2.75 -1.28 -19.33
N HIS A 58 3.37 -0.25 -18.74
CA HIS A 58 3.30 -0.02 -17.30
C HIS A 58 1.88 0.32 -16.84
N ILE A 59 1.19 1.22 -17.56
CA ILE A 59 -0.22 1.56 -17.28
C ILE A 59 -1.08 0.30 -17.43
N GLY A 60 -0.90 -0.46 -18.51
CA GLY A 60 -1.62 -1.69 -18.80
C GLY A 60 -1.35 -2.82 -17.80
N GLY A 61 -0.21 -2.79 -17.11
CA GLY A 61 0.10 -3.71 -16.01
C GLY A 61 -0.48 -3.28 -14.67
N ALA A 62 -0.72 -1.99 -14.46
CA ALA A 62 -1.22 -1.48 -13.19
C ALA A 62 -2.72 -1.72 -12.98
N ILE A 63 -3.46 -2.05 -14.04
CA ILE A 63 -4.92 -2.22 -14.01
C ILE A 63 -5.34 -3.44 -14.83
N ASP A 64 -6.42 -4.09 -14.40
CA ASP A 64 -7.00 -5.21 -15.13
C ASP A 64 -8.52 -5.14 -15.13
N PHE A 65 -9.11 -5.21 -16.32
CA PHE A 65 -10.56 -5.21 -16.52
C PHE A 65 -11.03 -6.63 -16.72
N ILE A 66 -11.57 -7.22 -15.66
CA ILE A 66 -11.99 -8.62 -15.62
C ILE A 66 -13.51 -8.75 -15.75
N ASP A 67 -13.96 -9.81 -16.39
CA ASP A 67 -15.35 -10.21 -16.42
C ASP A 67 -15.67 -11.08 -15.19
N ARG A 68 -16.59 -10.59 -14.37
CA ARG A 68 -17.05 -11.28 -13.15
C ARG A 68 -18.28 -12.16 -13.38
N SER A 69 -18.83 -12.18 -14.59
CA SER A 69 -20.02 -12.97 -14.94
C SER A 69 -19.84 -14.47 -14.68
N ALA A 70 -18.61 -14.97 -14.77
CA ALA A 70 -18.25 -16.37 -14.52
C ALA A 70 -18.37 -16.82 -13.05
N GLY A 71 -18.54 -15.89 -12.10
CA GLY A 71 -18.79 -16.21 -10.68
C GLY A 71 -17.60 -16.76 -9.90
N ASP A 72 -16.36 -16.75 -10.44
CA ASP A 72 -15.18 -17.17 -9.69
C ASP A 72 -14.85 -16.14 -8.58
N LYS A 73 -14.61 -16.63 -7.36
CA LYS A 73 -14.20 -15.80 -6.22
C LYS A 73 -12.76 -15.30 -6.37
N ASN A 74 -11.95 -15.99 -7.17
CA ASN A 74 -10.58 -15.62 -7.44
C ASN A 74 -10.50 -14.76 -8.72
N LEU A 75 -10.33 -13.46 -8.51
CA LEU A 75 -10.25 -12.46 -9.58
C LEU A 75 -9.14 -12.76 -10.61
N ALA A 76 -8.07 -13.45 -10.23
CA ALA A 76 -6.97 -13.80 -11.13
C ALA A 76 -7.33 -14.90 -12.15
N ARG A 77 -8.43 -15.63 -11.91
CA ARG A 77 -8.95 -16.67 -12.81
C ARG A 77 -10.07 -16.18 -13.71
N CYS A 78 -10.63 -15.00 -13.40
CA CYS A 78 -11.64 -14.39 -14.23
C CYS A 78 -11.06 -14.03 -15.61
N PRO A 79 -11.82 -14.26 -16.70
CA PRO A 79 -11.39 -13.83 -18.01
C PRO A 79 -11.32 -12.31 -18.08
N ARG A 80 -10.44 -11.78 -18.94
CA ARG A 80 -10.32 -10.35 -19.20
C ARG A 80 -11.41 -9.89 -20.17
N LEU A 81 -11.94 -8.70 -19.97
CA LEU A 81 -12.89 -8.09 -20.91
C LEU A 81 -12.22 -7.85 -22.27
N ASP A 82 -12.94 -8.16 -23.35
CA ASP A 82 -12.43 -8.12 -24.72
C ASP A 82 -11.84 -6.77 -25.12
N PHE A 83 -12.49 -5.67 -24.70
CA PHE A 83 -12.00 -4.33 -25.02
C PHE A 83 -10.59 -4.09 -24.43
N TRP A 84 -10.35 -4.60 -23.22
CA TRP A 84 -9.07 -4.45 -22.54
C TRP A 84 -8.00 -5.32 -23.17
N THR A 85 -8.35 -6.55 -23.55
CA THR A 85 -7.48 -7.42 -24.35
C THR A 85 -7.02 -6.74 -25.65
N LYS A 86 -7.93 -6.05 -26.36
CA LYS A 86 -7.60 -5.29 -27.58
C LYS A 86 -6.67 -4.11 -27.31
N ILE A 87 -6.85 -3.41 -26.19
CA ILE A 87 -5.96 -2.31 -25.79
C ILE A 87 -4.57 -2.86 -25.47
N LEU A 88 -4.46 -3.90 -24.64
CA LEU A 88 -3.17 -4.51 -24.29
C LEU A 88 -2.42 -5.02 -25.53
N ALA A 89 -3.12 -5.59 -26.52
CA ALA A 89 -2.51 -6.00 -27.77
C ALA A 89 -1.88 -4.81 -28.54
N LYS A 90 -2.53 -3.65 -28.55
CA LYS A 90 -1.98 -2.42 -29.15
C LYS A 90 -0.78 -1.86 -28.36
N LEU A 91 -0.78 -2.04 -27.04
CA LEU A 91 0.33 -1.64 -26.17
C LEU A 91 1.53 -2.61 -26.23
N GLY A 92 1.40 -3.75 -26.91
CA GLY A 92 2.45 -4.78 -26.94
C GLY A 92 2.54 -5.59 -25.64
N GLY A 93 1.46 -5.66 -24.86
CA GLY A 93 1.38 -6.43 -23.62
C GLY A 93 1.27 -5.57 -22.37
N ARG A 94 1.69 -6.16 -21.24
CA ARG A 94 1.69 -5.51 -19.92
C ARG A 94 3.02 -5.75 -19.22
N LEU A 95 3.51 -4.73 -18.52
CA LEU A 95 4.67 -4.85 -17.65
C LEU A 95 4.21 -4.77 -16.19
N THR A 96 4.27 -5.91 -15.51
CA THR A 96 3.93 -6.02 -14.09
C THR A 96 5.16 -6.45 -13.31
N TRP A 97 5.53 -5.70 -12.28
CA TRP A 97 6.53 -6.17 -11.34
C TRP A 97 5.88 -7.10 -10.32
N VAL A 98 6.52 -8.25 -10.13
CA VAL A 98 6.25 -9.07 -8.96
C VAL A 98 6.88 -8.36 -7.78
N THR A 99 6.08 -7.62 -7.02
CA THR A 99 6.53 -7.15 -5.71
C THR A 99 6.64 -8.37 -4.80
N GLU A 100 7.79 -8.54 -4.16
CA GLU A 100 7.94 -9.54 -3.11
C GLU A 100 6.81 -9.37 -2.10
N HIS A 101 6.15 -10.47 -1.77
CA HIS A 101 5.11 -10.45 -0.76
C HIS A 101 5.78 -10.09 0.56
N VAL A 102 5.56 -8.85 1.01
CA VAL A 102 6.08 -8.35 2.29
C VAL A 102 5.69 -9.34 3.38
N GLN A 103 6.68 -10.02 3.95
CA GLN A 103 6.42 -10.99 5.00
C GLN A 103 5.87 -10.28 6.23
N LYS A 104 4.79 -10.84 6.79
CA LYS A 104 4.27 -10.42 8.08
C LYS A 104 5.26 -10.87 9.15
N THR A 105 5.85 -9.92 9.86
CA THR A 105 6.71 -10.17 11.01
C THR A 105 6.04 -9.64 12.28
N VAL A 106 6.42 -10.18 13.44
CA VAL A 106 5.91 -9.69 14.74
C VAL A 106 6.31 -8.24 14.95
N ASP A 107 7.52 -7.84 14.57
CA ASP A 107 7.97 -6.44 14.71
C ASP A 107 7.15 -5.46 13.87
N ARG A 108 6.81 -5.83 12.62
CA ARG A 108 5.91 -5.02 11.80
C ARG A 108 4.52 -4.90 12.41
N ALA A 109 4.02 -5.96 13.06
CA ALA A 109 2.76 -5.91 13.78
C ALA A 109 2.84 -4.96 14.99
N LYS A 110 3.94 -4.99 15.76
CA LYS A 110 4.21 -4.03 16.85
C LYS A 110 4.22 -2.59 16.34
N THR A 111 4.96 -2.32 15.26
CA THR A 111 5.02 -0.98 14.63
C THR A 111 3.64 -0.52 14.16
N TYR A 112 2.86 -1.40 13.53
CA TYR A 112 1.50 -1.07 13.10
C TYR A 112 0.59 -0.74 14.29
N ILE A 113 0.57 -1.59 15.32
CA ILE A 113 -0.22 -1.36 16.53
C ILE A 113 0.15 -0.01 17.13
N TYR A 114 1.45 0.27 17.25
CA TYR A 114 1.91 1.55 17.78
C TYR A 114 1.44 2.75 16.94
N ASN A 115 1.72 2.72 15.63
CA ASN A 115 1.47 3.87 14.77
C ASN A 115 -0.02 4.10 14.44
N GLN A 116 -0.85 3.06 14.50
CA GLN A 116 -2.22 3.11 13.96
C GLN A 116 -3.28 2.77 15.00
N VAL A 117 -2.96 1.98 16.02
CA VAL A 117 -3.95 1.44 16.97
C VAL A 117 -3.84 2.12 18.35
N VAL A 118 -2.64 2.50 18.80
CA VAL A 118 -2.42 3.12 20.12
C VAL A 118 -3.26 4.38 20.34
N PRO A 119 -3.41 5.33 19.40
CA PRO A 119 -4.26 6.49 19.63
C PRO A 119 -5.71 6.12 19.95
N SER A 120 -6.27 5.14 19.24
CA SER A 120 -7.61 4.64 19.52
C SER A 120 -7.69 3.86 20.83
N LEU A 121 -6.65 3.10 21.20
CA LEU A 121 -6.59 2.44 22.51
C LEU A 121 -6.52 3.44 23.66
N ALA A 122 -5.76 4.53 23.51
CA ALA A 122 -5.71 5.61 24.49
C ALA A 122 -7.07 6.28 24.65
N MET A 123 -7.76 6.58 23.55
CA MET A 123 -9.13 7.09 23.59
C MET A 123 -10.09 6.15 24.34
N LEU A 124 -9.99 4.83 24.09
CA LEU A 124 -10.81 3.83 24.79
C LEU A 124 -10.44 3.70 26.27
N HIS A 125 -9.16 3.85 26.60
CA HIS A 125 -8.69 3.85 27.98
C HIS A 125 -9.26 5.02 28.77
N GLU A 126 -9.29 6.22 28.17
CA GLU A 126 -9.89 7.41 28.81
C GLU A 126 -11.42 7.32 28.90
N ALA A 127 -12.08 6.70 27.92
CA ALA A 127 -13.54 6.60 27.88
C ALA A 127 -14.11 5.52 28.82
N LEU A 128 -13.31 4.55 29.24
CA LEU A 128 -13.74 3.41 30.04
C LEU A 128 -13.10 3.45 31.43
N THR A 129 -13.73 2.82 32.42
CA THR A 129 -13.03 2.57 33.69
C THR A 129 -11.87 1.60 33.46
N PRO A 130 -10.77 1.70 34.23
CA PRO A 130 -9.60 0.83 34.05
C PRO A 130 -9.98 -0.66 34.00
N GLU A 131 -10.87 -1.12 34.88
CA GLU A 131 -11.29 -2.53 34.95
C GLU A 131 -12.03 -2.96 33.67
N ARG A 132 -12.86 -2.08 33.11
CA ARG A 132 -13.61 -2.36 31.87
C ARG A 132 -12.70 -2.37 30.66
N PHE A 133 -11.77 -1.42 30.59
CA PHE A 133 -10.79 -1.34 29.52
C PHE A 133 -9.93 -2.61 29.46
N TRP A 134 -9.31 -3.00 30.58
CA TRP A 134 -8.43 -4.17 30.62
C TRP A 134 -9.20 -5.47 30.36
N SER A 135 -10.39 -5.63 30.95
CA SER A 135 -11.23 -6.81 30.69
C SER A 135 -11.64 -6.92 29.22
N TRP A 136 -12.02 -5.81 28.59
CA TRP A 136 -12.34 -5.77 27.16
C TRP A 136 -11.12 -6.08 26.28
N LEU A 137 -9.97 -5.49 26.58
CA LEU A 137 -8.74 -5.68 25.81
C LEU A 137 -8.25 -7.13 25.88
N GLU A 138 -8.25 -7.72 27.08
CA GLU A 138 -7.87 -9.12 27.29
C GLU A 138 -8.81 -10.05 26.52
N LYS A 139 -10.12 -9.89 26.70
CA LYS A 139 -11.11 -10.70 26.00
C LYS A 139 -10.96 -10.59 24.47
N THR A 140 -10.85 -9.38 23.95
CA THR A 140 -10.70 -9.14 22.50
C THR A 140 -9.43 -9.77 21.95
N THR A 141 -8.36 -9.78 22.74
CA THR A 141 -7.09 -10.43 22.39
C THR A 141 -7.25 -11.95 22.33
N LEU A 142 -7.90 -12.55 23.33
CA LEU A 142 -8.19 -13.98 23.38
C LEU A 142 -9.10 -14.42 22.22
N ASP A 143 -10.18 -13.68 21.95
CA ASP A 143 -11.06 -13.88 20.79
C ASP A 143 -10.29 -13.72 19.44
N GLY A 144 -9.15 -13.03 19.47
CA GLY A 144 -8.23 -12.90 18.34
C GLY A 144 -7.43 -14.18 18.04
N LEU A 145 -7.20 -15.04 19.04
CA LEU A 145 -6.38 -16.24 18.89
C LEU A 145 -6.99 -17.23 17.89
N ASP A 146 -8.30 -17.39 17.91
CA ASP A 146 -9.03 -18.27 16.98
C ASP A 146 -8.97 -17.79 15.52
N ARG A 147 -8.60 -16.52 15.31
CA ARG A 147 -8.46 -15.91 13.98
C ARG A 147 -7.02 -15.96 13.46
N LEU A 148 -6.10 -16.58 14.21
CA LEU A 148 -4.74 -16.79 13.74
C LEU A 148 -4.73 -17.75 12.55
N ARG A 149 -3.96 -17.39 11.51
CA ARG A 149 -3.81 -18.18 10.29
C ARG A 149 -2.40 -18.74 10.24
N ALA A 150 -2.13 -19.70 9.36
CA ALA A 150 -0.80 -20.29 9.17
C ALA A 150 0.31 -19.24 8.97
N VAL A 151 0.02 -18.10 8.33
CA VAL A 151 0.97 -16.98 8.20
C VAL A 151 1.32 -16.33 9.55
N HIS A 152 0.36 -16.21 10.47
CA HIS A 152 0.60 -15.65 11.81
C HIS A 152 1.44 -16.63 12.65
N HIS A 153 1.14 -17.93 12.60
CA HIS A 153 1.93 -18.94 13.31
C HIS A 153 3.37 -19.00 12.82
N ARG A 154 3.60 -18.89 11.50
CA ARG A 154 4.96 -18.80 10.94
C ARG A 154 5.71 -17.56 11.43
N ALA A 155 5.05 -16.41 11.47
CA ALA A 155 5.64 -15.17 11.99
C ALA A 155 6.00 -15.27 13.48
N ILE A 156 5.12 -15.88 14.29
CA ILE A 156 5.35 -16.13 15.72
C ILE A 156 6.53 -17.08 15.92
N ALA A 157 6.59 -18.17 15.17
CA ALA A 157 7.67 -19.15 15.28
C ALA A 157 9.04 -18.54 14.93
N ALA A 158 9.10 -17.77 13.82
CA ALA A 158 10.31 -17.05 13.44
C ALA A 158 10.76 -16.08 14.54
N TYR A 159 9.83 -15.27 15.06
CA TYR A 159 10.14 -14.31 16.12
C TYR A 159 10.67 -14.98 17.40
N LYS A 160 10.10 -16.13 17.80
CA LYS A 160 10.58 -16.88 18.98
C LYS A 160 12.00 -17.42 18.80
N VAL A 161 12.36 -17.83 17.58
CA VAL A 161 13.73 -18.27 17.26
C VAL A 161 14.69 -17.09 17.35
N ASP A 162 14.32 -15.95 16.76
CA ASP A 162 15.13 -14.73 16.83
C ASP A 162 15.28 -14.23 18.28
N GLU A 163 14.22 -14.32 19.08
CA GLU A 163 14.21 -13.92 20.50
C GLU A 163 15.12 -14.82 21.34
N ALA A 164 15.05 -16.14 21.16
CA ALA A 164 15.94 -17.09 21.82
C ALA A 164 17.41 -16.91 21.42
N ALA A 165 17.67 -16.43 20.20
CA ALA A 165 19.01 -16.11 19.71
C ALA A 165 19.51 -14.71 20.15
N GLY A 166 18.71 -13.92 20.87
CA GLY A 166 19.04 -12.54 21.22
C GLY A 166 19.06 -11.58 20.02
N LEU A 167 18.49 -12.00 18.90
CA LEU A 167 18.42 -11.26 17.64
C LEU A 167 17.08 -10.56 17.45
N ALA A 168 16.05 -10.93 18.22
CA ALA A 168 14.81 -10.18 18.23
C ALA A 168 15.07 -8.79 18.80
N TYR A 169 14.55 -7.78 18.10
CA TYR A 169 14.59 -6.42 18.60
C TYR A 169 13.78 -6.32 19.90
N THR A 170 14.48 -6.15 21.03
CA THR A 170 13.93 -5.94 22.37
C THR A 170 13.77 -4.45 22.71
N GLY A 171 14.19 -3.56 21.80
CA GLY A 171 14.48 -2.17 22.10
C GLY A 171 13.28 -1.40 22.66
N ASP A 172 13.48 -0.87 23.87
CA ASP A 172 12.74 0.24 24.44
C ASP A 172 12.45 1.27 23.34
N MET A 173 11.18 1.35 22.94
CA MET A 173 10.79 2.23 21.84
C MET A 173 10.81 3.73 22.26
N LEU A 174 11.14 4.03 23.52
CA LEU A 174 11.19 5.36 24.16
C LEU A 174 12.03 6.42 23.42
N PRO A 175 13.28 6.15 22.95
CA PRO A 175 14.10 7.18 22.31
C PRO A 175 13.57 7.60 20.93
N MET A 176 12.94 6.68 20.19
CA MET A 176 12.27 6.97 18.92
C MET A 176 10.97 7.76 19.14
N PHE A 177 10.31 7.55 20.28
CA PHE A 177 9.07 8.24 20.65
C PHE A 177 9.26 9.69 21.07
N ASP A 178 10.34 10.01 21.78
CA ASP A 178 10.65 11.40 22.11
C ASP A 178 10.93 12.24 20.85
N ALA A 179 11.56 11.64 19.84
CA ALA A 179 11.77 12.29 18.55
C ALA A 179 10.44 12.49 17.79
N PHE A 180 9.61 11.43 17.66
CA PHE A 180 8.34 11.51 16.94
C PHE A 180 7.30 12.42 17.62
N ARG A 181 7.19 12.37 18.97
CA ARG A 181 6.32 13.30 19.73
C ARG A 181 6.78 14.74 19.60
N ARG A 182 8.09 15.03 19.61
CA ARG A 182 8.59 16.40 19.42
C ARG A 182 8.32 16.93 18.02
N GLU A 183 8.41 16.07 17.00
CA GLU A 183 8.17 16.46 15.61
C GLU A 183 6.68 16.57 15.24
N ASN A 184 5.80 15.82 15.91
CA ASN A 184 4.39 15.70 15.53
C ASN A 184 3.40 16.05 16.65
N ALA A 185 3.86 16.69 17.73
CA ALA A 185 2.94 17.20 18.75
C ALA A 185 2.01 18.25 18.10
N PRO A 186 0.68 18.08 18.19
CA PRO A 186 -0.23 19.14 17.80
C PRO A 186 0.06 20.37 18.67
N PRO A 187 -0.06 21.59 18.13
CA PRO A 187 0.08 22.79 18.94
C PRO A 187 -0.91 22.74 20.11
N PRO A 188 -0.54 23.26 21.29
CA PRO A 188 -1.46 23.31 22.41
C PRO A 188 -2.73 24.05 21.99
N LEU A 189 -3.88 23.46 22.33
CA LEU A 189 -5.19 24.05 22.03
C LEU A 189 -5.26 25.47 22.61
N THR A 190 -5.84 26.38 21.85
CA THR A 190 -6.07 27.74 22.36
C THR A 190 -7.14 27.71 23.45
N PRO A 191 -7.17 28.70 24.36
CA PRO A 191 -8.23 28.79 25.38
C PRO A 191 -9.65 28.74 24.79
N GLU A 192 -9.83 29.29 23.58
CA GLU A 192 -11.10 29.31 22.84
C GLU A 192 -11.49 27.93 22.29
N GLU A 193 -10.50 27.13 21.84
CA GLU A 193 -10.73 25.74 21.44
C GLU A 193 -11.09 24.87 22.65
N MET A 194 -10.46 25.12 23.80
CA MET A 194 -10.79 24.42 25.05
C MET A 194 -12.23 24.68 25.52
N GLU A 195 -12.74 25.90 25.42
CA GLU A 195 -14.13 26.22 25.78
C GLU A 195 -15.15 25.50 24.90
N ARG A 196 -14.81 25.25 23.62
CA ARG A 196 -15.71 24.62 22.65
C ARG A 196 -15.90 23.11 22.85
N PHE A 197 -14.95 22.45 23.52
CA PHE A 197 -15.00 21.02 23.86
C PHE A 197 -15.59 20.74 25.25
N CYS A 198 -15.89 21.78 26.04
CA CYS A 198 -16.44 21.68 27.40
C CYS A 198 -17.97 21.98 27.47
N LEU A 199 -18.67 22.00 26.34
CA LEU A 199 -20.13 22.11 26.21
C LEU A 199 -20.75 20.79 25.75
#